data_AF-A0A3B0BD02-F1
#
_entry.id   AF-A0A3B0BD02-F1
#
_cell.length_a   1.000
_cell.length_b   1.000
_cell.length_c   1.000
_cell.angle_alpha   90.00
_cell.angle_beta   90.00
_cell.angle_gamma   90.00
#
_symmetry.space_group_name_H-M   'P 1'
#
loop_
_entity.id
_entity.type
_entity.pdbx_description
1 polymer ?
#
loop_
_entity_poly.entity_id
_entity_poly.type
_entity_poly.pdbx_seq_one_letter_code
_entity_poly.pdbx_strand_id
1 'polypeptide(L)'
;MSNEVKPNQFVTLLGANPTGNEVSTFSIVNPNATLSPFAIPEKKVFIVTDMDITFGRAAANKSTSVQLLLFGANTLSAFQDATTADSSGTGGLQASLATGVVIARNTIFGVRATSDTLPVGVVVNLHGYFAKADD
;
A
#
# COMPACT_ATOMS: atom_id res chain seq x y z
N MET A 1 -8.12 -4.10 -28.46
CA MET A 1 -8.29 -5.28 -27.60
C MET A 1 -8.54 -4.76 -26.20
N SER A 2 -9.78 -4.84 -25.72
CA SER A 2 -10.18 -4.39 -24.38
C SER A 2 -9.67 -5.40 -23.35
N ASN A 3 -8.78 -4.97 -22.45
CA ASN A 3 -8.42 -5.75 -21.27
C ASN A 3 -9.61 -5.72 -20.31
N GLU A 4 -10.57 -6.63 -20.50
CA GLU A 4 -11.61 -6.86 -19.51
C GLU A 4 -10.97 -7.42 -18.24
N VAL A 5 -10.92 -6.58 -17.21
CA VAL A 5 -10.48 -6.96 -15.86
C VAL A 5 -11.50 -7.94 -15.30
N LYS A 6 -11.12 -9.21 -15.12
CA LYS A 6 -11.98 -10.24 -14.52
C LYS A 6 -12.27 -9.92 -13.05
N PRO A 7 -13.42 -10.32 -12.48
CA PRO A 7 -13.63 -10.32 -11.03
C PRO A 7 -12.52 -11.11 -10.33
N ASN A 8 -12.03 -10.62 -9.18
CA ASN A 8 -10.96 -11.25 -8.39
C ASN A 8 -9.60 -11.35 -9.11
N GLN A 9 -9.32 -10.43 -10.04
CA GLN A 9 -7.98 -10.30 -10.58
C GLN A 9 -7.05 -9.77 -9.47
N PHE A 10 -6.07 -10.59 -9.09
CA PHE A 10 -5.01 -10.18 -8.19
C PHE A 10 -4.14 -9.10 -8.82
N VAL A 11 -3.80 -8.10 -8.02
CA VAL A 11 -3.01 -6.95 -8.40
C VAL A 11 -1.97 -6.70 -7.33
N THR A 12 -0.72 -6.54 -7.77
CA THR A 12 0.35 -6.04 -6.93
C THR A 12 0.64 -4.60 -7.33
N LEU A 13 0.65 -3.70 -6.36
CA LEU A 13 1.03 -2.31 -6.54
C LEU A 13 2.40 -2.07 -5.92
N LEU A 14 3.28 -1.40 -6.64
CA LEU A 14 4.56 -0.91 -6.16
C LEU A 14 4.47 0.60 -5.94
N GLY A 15 4.90 1.05 -4.77
CA GLY A 15 5.09 2.45 -4.46
C GLY A 15 6.45 2.67 -3.79
N ALA A 16 7.11 3.78 -4.06
CA ALA A 16 8.42 4.08 -3.48
C ALA A 16 8.61 5.58 -3.23
N ASN A 17 9.28 5.90 -2.13
CA ASN A 17 9.74 7.24 -1.81
C ASN A 17 11.18 7.16 -1.25
N PRO A 18 12.21 7.42 -2.07
CA PRO A 18 13.61 7.21 -1.69
C PRO A 18 14.11 8.17 -0.61
N THR A 19 13.46 9.31 -0.42
CA THR A 19 13.89 10.35 0.53
C THR A 19 12.93 10.53 1.71
N GLY A 20 11.71 10.01 1.61
CA GLY A 20 10.66 10.15 2.62
C GLY A 20 10.24 8.83 3.26
N ASN A 21 9.23 8.97 4.12
CA ASN A 21 8.64 7.90 4.92
C ASN A 21 7.18 7.59 4.52
N GLU A 22 6.69 8.22 3.44
CA GLU A 22 5.32 8.09 2.95
C GLU A 22 5.29 7.89 1.45
N VAL A 23 4.37 7.05 1.00
CA VAL A 23 4.09 6.80 -0.42
C VAL A 23 2.60 6.92 -0.68
N SER A 24 2.21 7.76 -1.64
CA SER A 24 0.81 7.94 -2.08
C SER A 24 0.61 7.72 -3.59
N THR A 25 1.69 7.41 -4.31
CA THR A 25 1.66 7.10 -5.75
C THR A 25 2.07 5.65 -5.96
N PHE A 26 1.26 4.91 -6.70
CA PHE A 26 1.45 3.49 -6.93
C PHE A 26 1.39 3.14 -8.42
N SER A 27 2.17 2.13 -8.80
CA SER A 27 2.15 1.52 -10.14
C SER A 27 1.78 0.04 -10.03
N ILE A 28 1.06 -0.48 -11.00
CA ILE A 28 0.82 -1.92 -11.13
C ILE A 28 2.11 -2.61 -11.55
N VAL A 29 2.46 -3.69 -10.87
CA VAL A 29 3.54 -4.61 -11.27
C VAL A 29 2.96 -5.63 -12.24
N ASN A 30 3.37 -5.56 -13.51
CA ASN A 30 2.91 -6.51 -14.53
C ASN A 30 3.70 -7.83 -14.44
N PRO A 31 3.17 -8.95 -14.97
CA PRO A 31 3.85 -10.26 -14.94
C PRO A 31 5.23 -10.30 -15.58
N ASN A 32 5.51 -9.38 -16.52
CA ASN A 32 6.80 -9.22 -17.19
C ASN A 32 7.75 -8.22 -16.48
N ALA A 33 7.47 -7.90 -15.21
CA ALA A 33 8.21 -6.95 -14.38
C ALA A 33 8.21 -5.49 -14.86
N THR A 34 7.36 -5.11 -15.83
CA THR A 34 7.17 -3.70 -16.16
C THR A 34 6.16 -3.03 -15.23
N LEU A 35 6.26 -1.71 -15.09
CA LEU A 35 5.33 -0.91 -14.31
C LEU A 35 4.32 -0.20 -15.22
N SER A 36 3.06 -0.19 -14.81
CA SER A 36 2.01 0.60 -15.45
C SER A 36 1.27 1.47 -14.43
N PRO A 37 0.70 2.62 -14.83
CA PRO A 37 -0.06 3.46 -13.92
C PRO A 37 -1.20 2.69 -13.25
N PHE A 38 -1.38 2.86 -11.95
CA PHE A 38 -2.52 2.31 -11.23
C PHE A 38 -3.75 3.19 -11.37
N ALA A 39 -4.88 2.56 -11.68
CA ALA A 39 -6.20 3.18 -11.59
C ALA A 39 -7.24 2.11 -11.22
N ILE A 40 -8.23 2.49 -10.42
CA ILE A 40 -9.36 1.62 -10.09
C ILE A 40 -10.39 1.72 -11.23
N PRO A 41 -10.74 0.60 -11.89
CA PRO A 41 -11.73 0.60 -12.96
C PRO A 41 -13.11 1.09 -12.51
N GLU A 42 -13.94 1.50 -13.47
CA GLU A 42 -15.32 1.90 -13.20
C GLU A 42 -16.14 0.76 -12.56
N LYS A 43 -16.99 1.09 -11.59
CA LYS A 43 -17.84 0.15 -10.82
C LYS A 43 -17.06 -0.94 -10.06
N LYS A 44 -15.79 -0.68 -9.74
CA LYS A 44 -14.95 -1.56 -8.93
C LYS A 44 -14.39 -0.86 -7.70
N VAL A 45 -14.01 -1.68 -6.73
CA VAL A 45 -13.17 -1.29 -5.60
C VAL A 45 -11.89 -2.10 -5.65
N PHE A 46 -10.82 -1.58 -5.06
CA PHE A 46 -9.58 -2.32 -4.83
C PHE A 46 -9.52 -2.75 -3.37
N ILE A 47 -9.39 -4.05 -3.12
CA ILE A 47 -9.30 -4.61 -1.77
C ILE A 47 -7.86 -5.00 -1.54
N VAL A 48 -7.16 -4.29 -0.65
CA VAL A 48 -5.79 -4.63 -0.22
C VAL A 48 -5.88 -5.72 0.84
N THR A 49 -5.16 -6.82 0.65
CA THR A 49 -5.13 -7.94 1.60
C THR A 49 -3.79 -8.04 2.30
N ASP A 50 -2.70 -7.66 1.66
CA ASP A 50 -1.37 -7.76 2.25
C ASP A 50 -0.51 -6.56 1.86
N MET A 51 0.46 -6.25 2.73
CA MET A 51 1.41 -5.18 2.55
C MET A 51 2.81 -5.68 2.89
N ASP A 52 3.71 -5.54 1.94
CA ASP A 52 5.15 -5.66 2.14
C ASP A 52 5.78 -4.28 2.11
N ILE A 53 6.65 -3.97 3.05
CA ILE A 53 7.37 -2.70 3.09
C ILE A 53 8.83 -2.92 3.43
N THR A 54 9.72 -2.17 2.79
CA THR A 54 11.15 -2.14 3.11
C THR A 54 11.60 -0.71 3.30
N PHE A 55 12.70 -0.56 4.04
CA PHE A 55 13.29 0.73 4.36
C PHE A 55 14.74 0.77 3.90
N GLY A 56 15.15 1.84 3.23
CA GLY A 56 16.56 2.13 2.98
C GLY A 56 17.32 2.43 4.28
N ARG A 57 16.65 3.03 5.26
CA ARG A 57 17.18 3.24 6.62
C ARG A 57 16.04 3.30 7.65
N ALA A 58 16.19 2.52 8.72
CA ALA A 58 15.39 2.59 9.94
C ALA A 58 16.32 2.41 11.16
N ALA A 59 15.92 2.91 12.33
CA ALA A 59 16.76 2.82 13.52
C ALA A 59 16.78 1.39 14.07
N ALA A 60 17.96 0.77 14.13
CA ALA A 60 18.13 -0.57 14.68
C ALA A 60 17.50 -0.70 16.08
N ASN A 61 16.83 -1.83 16.34
CA ASN A 61 16.18 -2.14 17.63
C ASN A 61 15.07 -1.16 18.03
N LYS A 62 14.47 -0.47 17.06
CA LYS A 62 13.27 0.35 17.27
C LYS A 62 12.10 -0.22 16.50
N SER A 63 10.94 -0.12 17.11
CA SER A 63 9.66 -0.47 16.50
C SER A 63 9.26 0.61 15.50
N THR A 64 8.98 0.20 14.26
CA THR A 64 8.43 1.07 13.21
C THR A 64 6.96 0.72 13.01
N SER A 65 6.09 1.70 13.23
CA SER A 65 4.66 1.59 12.92
C SER A 65 4.42 1.94 11.46
N VAL A 66 3.78 1.04 10.72
CA VAL A 66 3.43 1.22 9.31
C VAL A 66 1.92 1.25 9.18
N GLN A 67 1.40 2.29 8.51
CA GLN A 67 -0.04 2.56 8.43
C GLN A 67 -0.48 2.67 6.98
N LEU A 68 -1.55 1.98 6.61
CA LEU A 68 -2.30 2.24 5.37
C LEU A 68 -3.33 3.35 5.64
N LEU A 69 -3.17 4.48 4.96
CA LEU A 69 -3.94 5.70 5.11
C LEU A 69 -4.92 5.85 3.94
N LEU A 70 -6.19 6.15 4.22
CA LEU A 70 -7.10 6.72 3.25
C LEU A 70 -7.17 8.23 3.46
N PHE A 71 -6.85 8.99 2.41
CA PHE A 71 -6.96 10.44 2.39
C PHE A 71 -8.36 10.81 1.89
N GLY A 72 -9.23 11.21 2.82
CA GLY A 72 -10.47 11.90 2.48
C GLY A 72 -10.16 13.38 2.23
N ALA A 73 -10.73 13.97 1.18
CA ALA A 73 -10.49 15.36 0.80
C ALA A 73 -10.74 16.40 1.93
N ASN A 74 -11.41 16.04 3.03
CA ASN A 74 -11.72 16.92 4.16
C ASN A 74 -11.77 16.23 5.55
N THR A 75 -11.19 15.05 5.71
CA THR A 75 -11.19 14.32 7.01
C THR A 75 -9.78 13.87 7.37
N LEU A 76 -9.47 13.86 8.67
CA LEU A 76 -8.28 13.18 9.21
C LEU A 76 -8.18 11.78 8.61
N SER A 77 -6.98 11.33 8.27
CA SER A 77 -6.77 10.03 7.63
C SER A 77 -7.43 8.93 8.45
N ALA A 78 -8.38 8.20 7.87
CA ALA A 78 -8.92 7.01 8.51
C ALA A 78 -7.80 5.97 8.53
N PHE A 79 -7.34 5.66 9.73
CA PHE A 79 -6.39 4.60 9.98
C PHE A 79 -7.10 3.26 9.79
N GLN A 80 -6.67 2.47 8.80
CA GLN A 80 -7.32 1.20 8.48
C GLN A 80 -6.59 0.00 9.11
N ASP A 81 -5.26 0.03 9.15
CA ASP A 81 -4.46 -1.02 9.77
C ASP A 81 -3.05 -0.53 10.14
N ALA A 82 -2.47 -1.04 11.23
CA ALA A 82 -1.07 -0.85 11.62
C ALA A 82 -0.45 -2.16 11.98
N THR A 83 0.83 -2.20 11.67
CA THR A 83 1.69 -3.31 11.98
C THR A 83 3.02 -2.74 12.39
N THR A 84 3.69 -3.46 13.29
CA THR A 84 4.91 -3.01 13.94
C THR A 84 6.04 -3.94 13.52
N ALA A 85 7.09 -3.38 12.91
CA ALA A 85 8.30 -4.15 12.61
C ALA A 85 9.39 -3.84 13.62
N ASP A 86 10.01 -4.88 14.17
CA ASP A 86 11.30 -4.76 14.85
C ASP A 86 12.37 -4.62 13.77
N SER A 87 12.85 -3.39 13.61
CA SER A 87 13.84 -3.09 12.58
C SER A 87 15.21 -3.63 13.00
N SER A 88 15.58 -4.82 12.52
CA SER A 88 16.96 -5.32 12.58
C SER A 88 17.87 -4.67 11.53
N GLY A 89 17.61 -3.41 11.16
CA GLY A 89 18.42 -2.63 10.21
C GLY A 89 18.12 -2.85 8.72
N THR A 90 17.44 -3.93 8.35
CA THR A 90 17.03 -4.25 6.96
C THR A 90 15.66 -4.93 6.85
N GLY A 91 15.00 -5.19 7.98
CA GLY A 91 13.79 -5.98 8.08
C GLY A 91 12.61 -5.30 7.38
N GLY A 92 12.25 -5.84 6.23
CA GLY A 92 10.96 -5.54 5.65
C GLY A 92 9.85 -6.07 6.55
N LEU A 93 8.70 -5.40 6.52
CA LEU A 93 7.52 -5.84 7.21
C LEU A 93 6.56 -6.46 6.21
N GLN A 94 6.07 -7.65 6.53
CA GLN A 94 4.95 -8.29 5.84
C GLN A 94 3.78 -8.30 6.80
N ALA A 95 2.65 -7.72 6.41
CA ALA A 95 1.43 -7.77 7.18
C ALA A 95 0.25 -8.20 6.34
N SER A 96 -0.50 -9.18 6.86
CA SER A 96 -1.80 -9.58 6.34
C SER A 96 -2.88 -8.74 7.01
N LEU A 97 -3.70 -8.07 6.20
CA LEU A 97 -4.77 -7.20 6.65
C LEU A 97 -6.01 -8.08 6.90
N ALA A 98 -6.33 -8.34 8.16
CA ALA A 98 -7.25 -9.41 8.57
C ALA A 98 -8.65 -9.37 7.91
N THR A 99 -9.14 -8.19 7.52
CA THR A 99 -10.44 -8.01 6.84
C THR A 99 -10.31 -7.48 5.42
N GLY A 100 -9.09 -7.22 4.96
CA GLY A 100 -8.81 -6.42 3.77
C GLY A 100 -9.25 -4.96 3.91
N VAL A 101 -8.55 -4.06 3.20
CA VAL A 101 -8.85 -2.63 3.16
C VAL A 101 -9.49 -2.28 1.83
N VAL A 102 -10.73 -1.82 1.88
CA VAL A 102 -11.51 -1.45 0.70
C VAL A 102 -11.19 -0.01 0.29
N ILE A 103 -10.67 0.14 -0.93
CA ILE A 103 -10.34 1.42 -1.55
C ILE A 103 -11.34 1.66 -2.68
N ALA A 104 -12.21 2.65 -2.47
CA ALA A 104 -13.19 3.05 -3.47
C ALA A 104 -12.54 3.80 -4.64
N ARG A 105 -13.23 3.85 -5.78
CA ARG A 105 -12.82 4.67 -6.91
C ARG A 105 -12.66 6.12 -6.48
N ASN A 106 -11.56 6.76 -6.89
CA ASN A 106 -11.18 8.14 -6.56
C ASN A 106 -10.79 8.39 -5.08
N THR A 107 -10.68 7.35 -4.26
CA THR A 107 -10.05 7.48 -2.94
C THR A 107 -8.55 7.63 -3.12
N ILE A 108 -7.98 8.71 -2.58
CA ILE A 108 -6.53 8.85 -2.45
C ILE A 108 -6.11 8.00 -1.25
N PHE A 109 -5.04 7.22 -1.40
CA PHE A 109 -4.52 6.37 -0.33
C PHE A 109 -3.00 6.37 -0.35
N GLY A 110 -2.40 5.94 0.76
CA GLY A 110 -0.96 5.85 0.87
C GLY A 110 -0.52 5.04 2.07
N VAL A 111 0.77 4.74 2.11
CA VAL A 111 1.40 4.06 3.24
C VAL A 111 2.39 5.00 3.89
N ARG A 112 2.33 5.11 5.21
CA ARG A 112 3.25 5.91 6.02
C ARG A 112 3.93 5.03 7.07
N ALA A 113 5.24 5.21 7.21
CA ALA A 113 6.02 4.59 8.26
C ALA A 113 6.47 5.64 9.30
N THR A 114 6.35 5.30 10.59
CA THR A 114 6.64 6.20 11.72
C THR A 114 7.40 5.48 12.83
N SER A 115 8.35 6.17 13.44
CA SER A 115 9.12 5.72 14.62
C SER A 115 9.83 6.91 15.26
N ASP A 116 10.38 6.74 16.47
CA ASP A 116 11.17 7.77 17.19
C ASP A 116 12.29 8.36 16.31
N THR A 117 12.91 7.51 15.48
CA THR A 117 13.82 7.93 14.41
C THR A 117 13.13 7.66 13.08
N LEU A 118 12.85 8.70 12.32
CA LEU A 118 12.04 8.60 11.10
C LEU A 118 12.67 7.61 10.10
N PRO A 119 11.92 6.60 9.62
CA PRO A 119 12.41 5.70 8.59
C PRO A 119 12.44 6.46 7.25
N VAL A 120 13.42 6.17 6.40
CA VAL A 120 13.55 6.81 5.08
C VAL A 120 13.84 5.78 4.00
N GLY A 121 13.50 6.13 2.76
CA GLY A 121 13.70 5.24 1.62
C GLY A 121 12.68 4.11 1.64
N VAL A 122 11.40 4.46 1.78
CA VAL A 122 10.30 3.50 1.86
C VAL A 122 10.02 2.91 0.47
N VAL A 123 9.94 1.59 0.38
CA VAL A 123 9.42 0.85 -0.78
C VAL A 123 8.31 -0.08 -0.29
N VAL A 124 7.15 0.00 -0.93
CA VAL A 124 5.92 -0.72 -0.53
C VAL A 124 5.41 -1.54 -1.70
N ASN A 125 5.09 -2.81 -1.44
CA ASN A 125 4.20 -3.60 -2.27
C ASN A 125 2.85 -3.77 -1.57
N LEU A 126 1.76 -3.41 -2.25
CA LEU A 126 0.41 -3.73 -1.80
C LEU A 126 -0.14 -4.86 -2.65
N HIS A 127 -0.61 -5.91 -2.01
CA HIS A 127 -1.26 -7.03 -2.66
C HIS A 127 -2.76 -6.94 -2.42
N GLY A 128 -3.53 -7.17 -3.46
CA GLY A 128 -4.97 -7.10 -3.39
C GLY A 128 -5.65 -7.60 -4.64
N TYR A 129 -6.93 -7.32 -4.78
CA TYR A 129 -7.71 -7.67 -5.96
C TYR A 129 -8.82 -6.67 -6.23
N PHE A 130 -9.29 -6.66 -7.48
CA PHE A 130 -10.49 -5.89 -7.84
C PHE A 130 -11.77 -6.68 -7.56
N ALA A 131 -12.69 -6.07 -6.82
CA ALA A 131 -14.04 -6.56 -6.59
C ALA A 131 -15.09 -5.64 -7.23
N LYS A 132 -16.33 -6.14 -7.39
CA LYS A 132 -17.46 -5.29 -7.76
C LYS A 132 -17.68 -4.28 -6.62
N ALA A 133 -17.95 -3.02 -6.95
CA ALA A 133 -18.48 -2.11 -5.95
C ALA A 133 -19.89 -2.61 -5.57
N ASP A 134 -20.15 -2.83 -4.29
CA ASP A 134 -21.51 -3.06 -3.82
C ASP A 134 -22.29 -1.75 -4.01
N ASP A 135 -23.45 -1.86 -4.68
CA ASP A 135 -24.33 -0.73 -5.01
C ASP A 135 -25.04 -0.19 -3.76
#